data_AF-A0A3M1F059-F1
#
_entry.id   AF-A0A3M1F059-F1
#
_cell.length_a   1.000
_cell.length_b   1.000
_cell.length_c   1.000
_cell.angle_alpha   90.00
_cell.angle_beta   90.00
_cell.angle_gamma   90.00
#
_symmetry.space_group_name_H-M   'P 1'
#
loop_
_entity.id
_entity.type
_entity.pdbx_description
1 polymer ?
#
loop_
_entity_poly.entity_id
_entity_poly.type
_entity_poly.pdbx_seq_one_letter_code
_entity_poly.pdbx_strand_id
1 'polypeptide(L)' 'MHIGILYTAALKQGAGIGRYTRGLVNALATLDTENRYTLLVSRDAPADRLPPLPANFRLHTLPLPERWLTIL' A
#
# COMPACT_ATOMS: atom_id res chain seq x y z
N MET A 1 15.65 -7.31 1.00
CA MET A 1 15.18 -6.69 2.27
C MET A 1 13.66 -6.83 2.41
N HIS A 2 13.08 -6.64 3.60
CA HIS A 2 11.62 -6.54 3.79
C HIS A 2 11.23 -5.09 4.03
N ILE A 3 10.34 -4.55 3.20
CA ILE A 3 9.96 -3.13 3.20
C ILE A 3 8.45 -3.01 3.40
N GLY A 4 8.03 -2.29 4.44
CA GLY A 4 6.63 -1.97 4.70
C GLY A 4 6.25 -0.61 4.12
N ILE A 5 5.11 -0.53 3.41
CA ILE A 5 4.58 0.72 2.86
C ILE A 5 3.17 0.90 3.38
N LEU A 6 2.90 1.98 4.12
CA LEU A 6 1.54 2.36 4.51
C LEU A 6 0.77 2.82 3.27
N TYR A 7 -0.18 2.00 2.83
CA TYR A 7 -0.82 2.11 1.52
C TYR A 7 -2.31 2.54 1.59
N THR A 8 -2.84 2.82 2.78
CA THR A 8 -4.25 3.21 2.97
C THR A 8 -4.65 4.42 2.12
N ALA A 9 -3.82 5.47 2.08
CA ALA A 9 -4.09 6.67 1.28
C ALA A 9 -4.14 6.37 -0.23
N ALA A 10 -3.34 5.41 -0.71
CA ALA A 10 -3.36 4.95 -2.09
C ALA A 10 -4.64 4.17 -2.47
N LEU A 11 -5.39 3.65 -1.51
CA LEU A 11 -6.69 3.02 -1.75
C LEU A 11 -7.87 4.00 -1.64
N LYS A 12 -7.74 5.03 -0.79
CA LYS A 12 -8.83 5.98 -0.48
C LYS A 12 -8.80 7.26 -1.32
N GLN A 13 -7.62 7.77 -1.68
CA GLN A 13 -7.49 9.10 -2.29
C GLN A 13 -7.20 9.04 -3.80
N GLY A 14 -8.00 9.74 -4.61
CA GLY A 14 -7.85 9.75 -6.08
C GLY A 14 -6.67 10.57 -6.61
N ALA A 15 -6.18 11.55 -5.85
CA ALA A 15 -5.12 12.49 -6.26
C ALA A 15 -4.08 12.68 -5.16
N GLY A 16 -3.12 13.59 -5.38
CA GLY A 16 -2.09 13.94 -4.39
C GLY A 16 -1.28 12.72 -3.96
N ILE A 17 -1.14 12.54 -2.64
CA ILE A 17 -0.38 11.43 -2.06
C ILE A 17 -0.91 10.06 -2.52
N GLY A 18 -2.23 9.88 -2.66
CA GLY A 18 -2.78 8.62 -3.14
C GLY A 18 -2.32 8.27 -4.56
N ARG A 19 -2.29 9.26 -5.48
CA ARG A 19 -1.77 9.07 -6.85
C ARG A 19 -0.27 8.80 -6.84
N TYR A 20 0.48 9.57 -6.05
CA TYR A 20 1.93 9.42 -5.94
C TYR A 20 2.30 8.01 -5.44
N THR A 21 1.70 7.57 -4.33
CA THR A 21 1.99 6.26 -3.73
C THR A 21 1.63 5.11 -4.67
N ARG A 22 0.51 5.18 -5.42
CA ARG A 22 0.19 4.21 -6.47
C ARG A 22 1.27 4.17 -7.56
N GLY A 23 1.69 5.34 -8.04
CA GLY A 23 2.75 5.46 -9.05
C GLY A 23 4.08 4.87 -8.59
N LEU A 24 4.49 5.19 -7.35
CA LEU A 24 5.69 4.65 -6.74
C LEU A 24 5.63 3.12 -6.62
N VAL A 25 4.55 2.58 -6.05
CA VAL A 25 4.39 1.12 -5.89
C VAL A 25 4.35 0.42 -7.25
N ASN A 26 3.71 1.01 -8.26
CA ASN A 26 3.70 0.46 -9.61
C ASN A 26 5.10 0.44 -10.24
N ALA A 27 5.88 1.50 -10.05
CA ALA A 27 7.27 1.57 -10.53
C ALA A 27 8.14 0.51 -9.83
N LEU A 28 8.02 0.35 -8.51
CA LEU A 28 8.72 -0.68 -7.75
C LEU A 28 8.32 -2.09 -8.19
N ALA A 29 7.02 -2.33 -8.40
CA ALA A 29 6.49 -3.60 -8.91
C ALA A 29 7.05 -3.96 -10.31
N THR A 30 7.42 -2.96 -11.10
CA THR A 30 8.00 -3.14 -12.44
C THR A 30 9.52 -3.36 -12.39
N LEU A 31 10.21 -2.62 -11.52
CA LEU A 31 11.68 -2.51 -11.56
C LEU A 31 12.41 -3.40 -10.55
N ASP A 32 11.79 -3.72 -9.42
CA ASP A 32 12.45 -4.41 -8.31
C ASP A 32 11.88 -5.82 -8.09
N THR A 33 12.74 -6.81 -8.32
CA THR A 33 12.44 -8.24 -8.14
C THR A 33 13.20 -8.87 -6.96
N GLU A 34 14.06 -8.10 -6.28
CA GLU A 34 14.92 -8.60 -5.20
C GLU A 34 14.30 -8.37 -3.83
N ASN A 35 13.67 -7.21 -3.61
CA ASN A 35 13.07 -6.88 -2.33
C ASN A 35 11.66 -7.43 -2.17
N ARG A 36 11.27 -7.69 -0.92
CA ARG A 36 9.93 -8.11 -0.55
C ARG A 36 9.17 -6.93 0.04
N TYR A 37 7.99 -6.66 -0.50
CA TYR A 37 7.17 -5.51 -0.15
C TYR A 37 5.89 -5.94 0.55
N THR A 38 5.56 -5.27 1.65
CA THR A 38 4.28 -5.42 2.34
C THR A 38 3.53 -4.11 2.29
N LEU A 39 2.40 -4.10 1.57
CA LEU A 39 1.46 -3.00 1.57
C LEU A 39 0.62 -3.11 2.84
N LEU A 40 0.87 -2.22 3.80
CA LEU A 40 0.14 -2.14 5.06
C LEU A 40 -1.09 -1.27 4.86
N VAL A 41 -2.28 -1.78 5.15
CA VAL A 41 -3.53 -1.03 5.02
C VAL A 41 -4.32 -1.05 6.33
N SER A 42 -5.09 0.01 6.59
CA SER A 42 -5.98 0.04 7.75
C SER A 42 -7.12 -0.96 7.60
N ARG A 43 -7.76 -1.30 8.72
CA ARG A 43 -8.92 -2.21 8.77
C ARG A 43 -10.07 -1.78 7.85
N ASP A 44 -10.24 -0.48 7.67
CA ASP A 44 -11.29 0.18 6.89
C ASP A 44 -10.84 0.62 5.49
N ALA A 45 -9.69 0.12 5.00
CA ALA A 45 -9.25 0.39 3.64
C ALA A 45 -10.07 -0.42 2.62
N PRO A 46 -10.42 0.16 1.45
CA PRO A 46 -11.11 -0.57 0.38
C PRO A 46 -10.12 -1.46 -0.39
N ALA A 47 -9.75 -2.59 0.24
CA ALA A 47 -8.75 -3.53 -0.27
C ALA A 47 -9.17 -4.22 -1.59
N ASP A 48 -10.47 -4.26 -1.87
CA ASP A 48 -11.06 -4.73 -3.13
C ASP A 48 -10.62 -3.91 -4.35
N ARG A 49 -10.15 -2.67 -4.13
CA ARG A 49 -9.62 -1.79 -5.19
C ARG A 49 -8.17 -2.07 -5.54
N LEU A 50 -7.50 -2.99 -4.85
CA LEU A 50 -6.11 -3.30 -5.10
C LEU A 50 -5.98 -4.15 -6.38
N PRO A 51 -5.12 -3.77 -7.34
CA PRO A 51 -4.83 -4.63 -8.48
C PRO A 51 -4.07 -5.89 -8.05
N PRO A 52 -4.00 -6.91 -8.91
CA PRO A 52 -3.15 -8.08 -8.68
C PRO A 52 -1.71 -7.67 -8.36
N LEU A 53 -1.13 -8.29 -7.33
CA LEU A 53 0.22 -8.00 -6.87
C LEU A 53 1.23 -8.99 -7.47
N PRO A 54 2.45 -8.54 -7.83
CA PRO A 54 3.55 -9.45 -8.16
C PRO A 54 3.94 -10.36 -6.99
N ALA A 55 4.69 -11.42 -7.28
CA ALA A 55 5.04 -12.45 -6.29
C ALA A 55 5.82 -11.92 -5.06
N ASN A 56 6.59 -10.85 -5.21
CA ASN A 56 7.35 -10.21 -4.14
C ASN A 56 6.56 -9.14 -3.37
N PHE A 57 5.29 -8.89 -3.73
CA PHE A 57 4.38 -7.99 -3.04
C PHE A 57 3.29 -8.76 -2.30
N ARG A 58 2.95 -8.30 -1.11
CA ARG A 58 1.80 -8.80 -0.34
C ARG A 58 1.03 -7.67 0.29
N LEU A 59 -0.27 -7.87 0.46
CA LEU A 59 -1.13 -7.00 1.25
C LEU A 59 -1.19 -7.52 2.69
N HIS A 60 -1.13 -6.61 3.66
CA HIS A 60 -1.39 -6.93 5.06
C HIS A 60 -2.31 -5.88 5.69
N THR A 61 -3.48 -6.33 6.13
CA THR A 61 -4.47 -5.48 6.78
C THR A 61 -4.21 -5.42 8.28
N LEU A 62 -3.96 -4.23 8.80
CA LEU A 62 -3.78 -3.97 10.22
C LEU A 62 -5.13 -4.00 10.95
N PRO A 63 -5.20 -4.45 12.21
CA PRO A 63 -6.44 -4.46 13.00
C PRO A 63 -6.83 -3.06 13.53
N LEU A 64 -6.26 -1.99 12.96
CA LEU A 64 -6.44 -0.61 13.39
C LEU A 64 -7.18 0.20 12.31
N PRO A 65 -8.14 1.06 12.67
CA PRO A 65 -8.78 1.97 11.70
C PRO A 65 -7.82 3.08 11.27
N GLU A 66 -8.01 3.62 10.06
CA GLU A 66 -7.10 4.62 9.46
C GLU A 66 -6.82 5.80 10.39
N ARG A 67 -7.85 6.32 11.08
CA ARG A 67 -7.70 7.46 11.98
C ARG A 67 -6.61 7.24 13.05
N TRP A 68 -6.40 6.00 13.51
CA TRP A 68 -5.36 5.70 14.52
C TRP A 68 -3.95 5.72 13.92
N LEU A 69 -3.83 5.58 12.60
CA LEU A 69 -2.56 5.58 11.88
C LEU A 69 -2.14 6.99 11.42
N THR A 70 -3.03 7.98 11.53
CA THR A 70 -2.81 9.34 10.98
C THR A 70 -2.99 10.47 12.01
N ILE A 71 -3.33 10.15 13.26
CA ILE A 71 -3.34 11.13 14.35
C ILE A 71 -1.90 11.23 14.89
N LEU A 72 -1.23 12.32 14.56
CA LEU A 72 -0.09 12.84 15.31
C LEU A 72 -0.58 14.02 16.15
#